data_AF-A0A3D3AXQ0-F1
#
_entry.id   AF-A0A3D3AXQ0-F1
#
_cell.length_a   1.000
_cell.length_b   1.000
_cell.length_c   1.000
_cell.angle_alpha   90.00
_cell.angle_beta   90.00
_cell.angle_gamma   90.00
#
_symmetry.space_group_name_H-M   'P 1'
#
loop_
_entity.id
_entity.type
_entity.pdbx_description
1 polymer ?
#
loop_
_entity_poly.entity_id
_entity_poly.type
_entity_poly.pdbx_seq_one_letter_code
_entity_poly.pdbx_strand_id
1 'polypeptide(L)'
;MKKLQDTQVMLHPNTRVERVERSVQGVAVYFNENGEPTILKGTHLLVATGRKPNLKSLSLERAGVEYTADGVKVNEQLKTTNR
;
A
#
# COMPACT_ATOMS: atom_id res chain seq x y z
N MET A 1 -1.01 17.83 -11.81
CA MET A 1 0.39 17.50 -11.44
C MET A 1 1.28 18.72 -11.22
N LYS A 2 1.07 19.84 -11.92
CA LYS A 2 1.85 21.10 -11.76
C LYS A 2 2.10 21.54 -10.30
N LYS A 3 1.03 21.59 -9.48
CA LYS A 3 1.12 22.07 -8.08
C LYS A 3 2.09 21.31 -7.16
N LEU A 4 2.40 20.03 -7.42
CA LEU A 4 3.33 19.26 -6.58
C LEU A 4 4.79 19.45 -7.00
N GLN A 5 5.02 19.66 -8.30
CA GLN A 5 6.35 19.98 -8.81
C GLN A 5 6.79 21.37 -8.34
N ASP A 6 5.83 22.31 -8.21
CA ASP A 6 6.05 23.64 -7.63
C ASP A 6 6.46 23.56 -6.15
N THR A 7 6.15 22.46 -5.45
CA THR A 7 6.53 22.22 -4.04
C THR A 7 7.86 21.45 -3.88
N GLN A 8 8.67 21.34 -4.92
CA GLN A 8 9.95 20.60 -4.91
C GLN A 8 9.80 19.10 -4.59
N VAL A 9 8.61 18.54 -4.82
CA VAL A 9 8.36 17.10 -4.66
C VAL A 9 8.71 16.41 -5.97
N MET A 10 9.71 15.54 -5.93
CA MET A 10 10.06 14.66 -7.05
C MET A 10 9.07 13.48 -7.11
N LEU A 11 8.55 13.21 -8.31
CA LEU A 11 7.60 12.14 -8.56
C LEU A 11 8.17 11.19 -9.60
N HIS A 12 8.15 9.89 -9.28
CA HIS A 12 8.51 8.80 -10.18
C HIS A 12 7.25 7.96 -10.49
N PRO A 13 6.38 8.41 -11.42
CA PRO A 13 5.19 7.66 -11.80
C PRO A 13 5.55 6.46 -12.68
N ASN A 14 4.66 5.46 -12.75
CA ASN A 14 4.88 4.21 -13.51
C ASN A 14 6.12 3.41 -13.05
N THR A 15 6.61 3.69 -11.85
CA THR A 15 7.76 3.03 -11.24
C THR A 15 7.28 2.01 -10.22
N ARG A 16 7.81 0.79 -10.30
CA ARG A 16 7.56 -0.26 -9.31
C ARG A 16 8.77 -0.37 -8.38
N VAL A 17 8.53 -0.25 -7.07
CA VAL A 17 9.53 -0.56 -6.05
C VAL A 17 9.72 -2.08 -5.98
N GLU A 18 10.96 -2.53 -6.07
CA GLU A 18 11.34 -3.94 -6.08
C GLU A 18 11.86 -4.40 -4.72
N ARG A 19 12.62 -3.55 -4.03
CA ARG A 19 13.26 -3.88 -2.76
C ARG A 19 13.50 -2.64 -1.91
N VAL A 20 13.44 -2.80 -0.60
CA VAL A 20 13.75 -1.75 0.38
C VAL A 20 14.69 -2.35 1.44
N GLU A 21 15.75 -1.63 1.77
CA GLU A 21 16.75 -2.05 2.76
C GLU A 21 17.14 -0.92 3.70
N ARG A 22 17.60 -1.30 4.90
CA ARG A 22 18.31 -0.36 5.77
C ARG A 22 19.66 -0.03 5.16
N SER A 23 20.07 1.22 5.27
CA SER A 23 21.41 1.69 4.92
C SER A 23 22.08 2.32 6.14
N VAL A 24 23.39 2.57 6.06
CA VAL A 24 24.17 3.17 7.16
C VAL A 24 23.57 4.49 7.66
N GLN A 25 22.93 5.27 6.79
CA GLN A 25 22.36 6.59 7.11
C GLN A 25 20.82 6.63 6.99
N GLY A 26 20.14 5.49 6.89
CA GLY A 26 18.68 5.44 6.80
C GLY A 26 18.16 4.26 5.99
N VAL A 27 17.54 4.54 4.84
CA VAL A 27 16.85 3.55 3.99
C VAL A 27 17.31 3.72 2.53
N ALA A 28 17.46 2.60 1.83
CA ALA A 28 17.67 2.55 0.39
C ALA A 28 16.48 1.85 -0.28
N VAL A 29 15.92 2.48 -1.30
CA VAL A 29 14.79 1.99 -2.09
C VAL A 29 15.30 1.67 -3.49
N TYR A 30 15.07 0.43 -3.93
CA TYR A 30 15.44 -0.08 -5.24
C TYR A 30 14.19 -0.18 -6.10
N PHE A 31 14.25 0.39 -7.29
CA PHE A 31 13.14 0.37 -8.24
C PHE A 31 13.67 0.41 -9.67
N ASN A 32 12.82 0.03 -10.61
CA ASN A 32 13.10 0.15 -12.03
C ASN A 32 12.49 1.44 -12.58
N GLU A 33 13.30 2.27 -13.22
CA GLU A 33 12.86 3.48 -13.92
C GLU A 33 13.18 3.32 -15.41
N ASN A 34 12.13 3.21 -16.24
CA ASN A 34 12.25 3.07 -17.69
C ASN A 34 13.13 1.89 -18.16
N GLY A 35 13.11 0.77 -17.43
CA GLY A 35 13.94 -0.40 -17.74
C GLY A 35 15.25 -0.45 -16.96
N GLU A 36 15.68 0.65 -16.34
CA GLU A 36 16.97 0.74 -15.66
C GLU A 36 16.86 0.60 -14.12
N PRO A 37 17.70 -0.24 -13.49
CA PRO A 37 17.77 -0.33 -12.04
C PRO A 37 18.26 0.97 -11.40
N THR A 38 17.47 1.52 -10.48
CA THR A 38 17.76 2.77 -9.77
C THR A 38 17.70 2.57 -8.26
N ILE A 39 18.51 3.35 -7.53
CA ILE A 39 18.57 3.34 -6.06
C ILE A 39 18.35 4.76 -5.55
N LEU A 40 17.35 4.95 -4.69
CA LEU A 40 17.12 6.19 -3.95
C LEU A 40 17.42 6.00 -2.47
N LYS A 41 18.25 6.86 -1.89
CA LYS A 41 18.61 6.86 -0.47
C LYS A 41 17.96 8.02 0.26
N GLY A 42 17.51 7.77 1.49
CA GLY A 42 16.91 8.78 2.36
C GLY A 42 17.01 8.41 3.83
N THR A 43 16.76 9.37 4.71
CA THR A 43 16.81 9.16 6.16
C THR A 43 15.60 8.38 6.67
N HIS A 44 14.43 8.60 6.05
CA HIS A 44 13.15 8.01 6.46
C HIS A 44 12.36 7.55 5.24
N LEU A 45 11.49 6.56 5.46
CA LEU A 45 10.55 6.05 4.47
C LEU A 45 9.13 6.05 5.04
N LEU A 46 8.21 6.69 4.34
CA LEU A 46 6.77 6.57 4.58
C LEU A 46 6.19 5.51 3.64
N VAL A 47 5.66 4.42 4.20
CA VAL A 47 4.97 3.38 3.41
C VAL A 47 3.47 3.69 3.37
N ALA A 48 3.00 4.14 2.21
CA ALA A 48 1.61 4.52 1.99
C ALA A 48 1.03 3.86 0.71
N THR A 49 1.33 2.59 0.48
CA THR A 49 0.97 1.84 -0.75
C THR A 49 -0.47 1.35 -0.79
N GLY A 50 -1.27 1.61 0.25
CA GLY A 50 -2.66 1.22 0.36
C GLY A 50 -3.03 0.78 1.77
N ARG A 51 -4.26 0.27 1.93
CA ARG A 51 -4.78 -0.25 3.20
C ARG A 51 -5.43 -1.61 2.95
N LYS A 52 -5.31 -2.51 3.93
CA LYS A 52 -6.04 -3.78 3.96
C LYS A 52 -7.11 -3.73 5.06
N PRO A 53 -8.31 -4.30 4.85
CA PRO A 53 -9.31 -4.42 5.90
C PRO A 53 -8.83 -5.30 7.08
N ASN A 54 -9.23 -4.93 8.30
CA ASN A 54 -8.90 -5.66 9.52
C ASN A 54 -9.90 -6.80 9.78
N LEU A 55 -9.70 -7.95 9.14
CA LEU A 55 -10.65 -9.08 9.20
C LEU A 55 -10.24 -10.19 10.16
N LYS A 56 -8.93 -10.47 10.28
CA LYS A 56 -8.39 -11.65 11.00
C LYS A 56 -8.81 -11.73 12.47
N SER A 57 -8.92 -10.59 13.15
CA SER A 57 -9.25 -10.52 14.57
C SER A 57 -10.74 -10.64 14.87
N LEU A 58 -11.60 -10.69 13.84
CA LEU A 58 -13.05 -10.63 14.01
C LEU A 58 -13.73 -12.01 14.04
N SER A 59 -12.99 -13.08 13.74
CA SER A 59 -13.52 -14.46 13.72
C SER A 59 -14.84 -14.58 12.93
N LEU A 60 -14.89 -13.97 11.74
CA LEU A 60 -16.10 -13.80 10.94
C LEU A 60 -16.77 -15.13 10.57
N GLU A 61 -16.00 -16.21 10.45
CA GLU A 61 -16.51 -17.56 10.22
C GLU A 61 -17.42 -18.03 11.37
N ARG A 62 -17.04 -17.73 12.62
CA ARG A 62 -17.84 -18.10 13.80
C ARG A 62 -19.15 -17.31 13.86
N ALA A 63 -19.14 -16.12 13.27
CA ALA A 63 -20.31 -15.27 13.14
C ALA A 63 -21.16 -15.59 11.89
N GLY A 64 -20.79 -16.60 11.07
CA GLY A 64 -21.53 -16.92 9.84
C GLY A 64 -21.49 -15.79 8.79
N VAL A 65 -20.46 -14.95 8.81
CA VAL A 65 -20.29 -13.81 7.89
C VAL A 65 -19.34 -14.18 6.75
N GLU A 66 -19.81 -14.07 5.50
CA GLU A 66 -18.99 -14.24 4.31
C GLU A 66 -18.07 -13.04 4.07
N TYR A 67 -16.82 -13.30 3.70
CA TYR A 67 -15.82 -12.27 3.43
C TYR A 67 -14.73 -12.77 2.47
N THR A 68 -14.00 -11.84 1.85
CA THR A 68 -12.81 -12.11 1.03
C THR A 68 -11.60 -11.36 1.58
N ALA A 69 -10.44 -11.47 0.95
CA ALA A 69 -9.27 -10.67 1.30
C ALA A 69 -9.51 -9.16 1.18
N ASP A 70 -10.50 -8.76 0.37
CA ASP A 70 -10.84 -7.37 0.07
C ASP A 70 -11.89 -6.77 1.01
N GLY A 71 -12.56 -7.60 1.83
CA GLY A 71 -13.52 -7.11 2.83
C GLY A 71 -14.67 -8.06 3.13
N VAL A 72 -15.61 -7.57 3.95
CA VAL A 72 -16.86 -8.26 4.25
C VAL A 72 -17.81 -8.14 3.06
N LYS A 73 -18.45 -9.24 2.67
CA LYS A 73 -19.46 -9.23 1.61
C LYS A 73 -20.74 -8.61 2.15
N VAL A 74 -21.24 -7.60 1.45
CA VAL A 74 -22.47 -6.90 1.80
C VAL A 74 -23.38 -6.70 0.60
N ASN A 75 -24.67 -6.52 0.86
CA ASN A 75 -25.63 -6.08 -0.15
C ASN A 75 -25.68 -4.54 -0.26
N GLU A 76 -26.58 -4.02 -1.10
CA GLU A 76 -26.78 -2.57 -1.32
C GLU A 76 -27.17 -1.79 -0.05
N GLN A 77 -27.70 -2.48 0.97
CA GLN A 77 -28.06 -1.90 2.26
C GLN A 77 -26.94 -2.04 3.31
N LEU A 78 -25.74 -2.45 2.89
CA LEU A 78 -24.58 -2.71 3.75
C LEU A 78 -24.80 -3.85 4.77
N LYS A 79 -25.74 -4.78 4.49
CA LYS A 79 -26.00 -5.94 5.35
C LYS A 79 -25.10 -7.12 4.99
N THR A 80 -24.60 -7.80 6.01
CA THR A 80 -23.81 -9.03 5.87
C THR A 80 -24.70 -10.24 5.57
N THR A 81 -24.08 -11.40 5.38
CA THR A 81 -24.79 -12.68 5.14
C THR A 81 -25.39 -13.31 6.39
N ASN A 82 -24.94 -12.91 7.58
CA ASN A 82 -25.49 -13.41 8.84
C ASN A 82 -26.92 -12.88 9.07
N ARG A 83 -27.84 -13.73 9.55
CA ARG A 83 -29.28 -13.45 9.73
C ARG A 83 -29.67 -13.44 11.20
#